data_AF-A0A7X5CYD1-F1
#
_entry.id   AF-A0A7X5CYD1-F1
#
_cell.length_a   1.000
_cell.length_b   1.000
_cell.length_c   1.000
_cell.angle_alpha   90.00
_cell.angle_beta   90.00
_cell.angle_gamma   90.00
#
_symmetry.space_group_name_H-M   'P 1'
#
loop_
_entity.id
_entity.type
_entity.pdbx_description
1 polymer ?
#
loop_
_entity_poly.entity_id
_entity_poly.type
_entity_poly.pdbx_seq_one_letter_code
_entity_poly.pdbx_strand_id
1 'polypeptide(L)'
;MSREGEAVEYEPPVDFTALCQINPETIGWLTIPGTDIDYPIVQTDNNDTYLTTGFDGSISASGAIYLDCDSDRTLTGMHSIFYGHHMKDGSMFADLVEFKKKDFFDSHREIILYTPERELRLRTVAALYGNADGEKRRTRFPSEEGFRQYIDDMTKNCAFRELPEDSAKRLYSFVTCSYEFPDARTIVYAVEE
;
A
#
# COMPACT_ATOMS: atom_id res chain seq x y z
N MET A 1 33.75 -12.13 -29.63
CA MET A 1 32.97 -10.92 -29.95
C MET A 1 31.75 -10.96 -29.07
N SER A 2 31.80 -10.19 -28.00
CA SER A 2 30.76 -10.06 -26.98
C SER A 2 29.49 -9.50 -27.61
N ARG A 3 28.33 -10.08 -27.28
CA ARG A 3 27.04 -9.38 -27.33
C ARG A 3 26.67 -9.11 -25.88
N GLU A 4 27.04 -7.94 -25.40
CA GLU A 4 26.42 -7.37 -24.20
C GLU A 4 24.97 -7.08 -24.58
N GLY A 5 24.03 -7.69 -23.86
CA GLY A 5 22.61 -7.35 -23.99
C GLY A 5 22.39 -5.95 -23.42
N GLU A 6 21.78 -5.06 -24.19
CA GLU A 6 21.28 -3.79 -23.66
C GLU A 6 20.29 -4.09 -22.52
N ALA A 7 20.61 -3.62 -21.32
CA ALA A 7 19.64 -3.57 -20.24
C ALA A 7 18.55 -2.57 -20.67
N VAL A 8 17.30 -3.02 -20.76
CA VAL A 8 16.17 -2.14 -21.03
C VAL A 8 15.99 -1.24 -19.81
N GLU A 9 16.15 0.07 -20.01
CA GLU A 9 15.94 1.08 -18.97
C GLU A 9 14.44 1.13 -18.64
N TYR A 10 14.11 1.16 -17.35
CA TYR A 10 12.72 1.23 -16.90
C TYR A 10 12.17 2.64 -17.14
N GLU A 11 11.05 2.71 -17.87
CA GLU A 11 10.28 3.94 -18.04
C GLU A 11 8.94 3.79 -17.32
N PRO A 12 8.65 4.59 -16.28
CA PRO A 12 7.37 4.54 -15.60
C PRO A 12 6.24 5.01 -16.52
N PRO A 13 5.03 4.41 -16.45
CA PRO A 13 3.87 4.88 -17.20
C PRO A 13 3.29 6.20 -16.64
N VAL A 14 3.84 6.70 -15.53
CA VAL A 14 3.40 7.90 -14.82
C VAL A 14 4.44 9.01 -14.96
N ASP A 15 4.01 10.23 -15.28
CA ASP A 15 4.89 11.40 -15.34
C ASP A 15 5.22 11.93 -13.93
N PHE A 16 6.22 11.32 -13.29
CA PHE A 16 6.69 11.74 -11.98
C PHE A 16 7.32 13.14 -11.97
N THR A 17 7.78 13.66 -13.11
CA THR A 17 8.31 15.03 -13.17
C THR A 17 7.18 16.02 -12.98
N ALA A 18 6.06 15.85 -13.66
CA ALA A 18 4.86 16.67 -13.48
C ALA A 18 4.27 16.53 -12.07
N LEU A 19 4.20 15.30 -11.53
CA LEU A 19 3.70 15.07 -10.17
C LEU A 19 4.56 15.78 -9.12
N CYS A 20 5.88 15.68 -9.21
CA CYS A 20 6.80 16.34 -8.28
C CYS A 20 6.76 17.88 -8.37
N GLN A 21 6.35 18.44 -9.51
CA GLN A 21 6.11 19.89 -9.64
C GLN A 21 4.85 20.33 -8.90
N ILE A 22 3.82 19.48 -8.84
CA ILE A 22 2.59 19.73 -8.08
C ILE A 22 2.88 19.52 -6.59
N ASN A 23 3.51 18.39 -6.25
CA ASN A 23 3.84 18.04 -4.88
C ASN A 23 5.21 17.35 -4.79
N PRO A 24 6.23 18.01 -4.19
CA PRO A 24 7.57 17.45 -4.05
C PRO A 24 7.63 16.26 -3.09
N GLU A 25 6.59 16.01 -2.28
CA GLU A 25 6.50 14.87 -1.38
C GLU A 25 6.02 13.59 -2.08
N THR A 26 5.81 13.61 -3.41
CA THR A 26 5.50 12.43 -4.23
C THR A 26 6.58 11.34 -4.10
N ILE A 27 6.14 10.10 -3.92
CA ILE A 27 7.02 8.91 -3.87
C ILE A 27 6.70 7.87 -4.94
N GLY A 28 5.48 7.90 -5.47
CA GLY A 28 4.99 6.85 -6.33
C GLY A 28 3.54 7.03 -6.73
N TRP A 29 3.00 5.99 -7.36
CA TRP A 29 1.62 5.89 -7.79
C TRP A 29 1.10 4.50 -7.45
N LEU A 30 -0.14 4.40 -6.97
CA LEU A 30 -0.79 3.15 -6.59
C LEU A 30 -1.98 2.91 -7.52
N THR A 31 -2.00 1.74 -8.14
CA THR A 31 -3.12 1.25 -8.94
C THR A 31 -3.55 -0.13 -8.45
N ILE A 32 -4.85 -0.33 -8.27
CA ILE A 32 -5.45 -1.67 -8.07
C ILE A 32 -6.43 -1.91 -9.22
N PRO A 33 -6.05 -2.71 -10.23
CA PRO A 33 -6.89 -2.96 -11.39
C PRO A 33 -8.28 -3.49 -11.00
N GLY A 34 -9.33 -2.97 -11.64
CA GLY A 34 -10.71 -3.35 -11.36
C GLY A 34 -11.37 -2.62 -10.18
N THR A 35 -10.70 -1.60 -9.64
CA THR A 35 -11.21 -0.72 -8.57
C THR A 35 -11.02 0.75 -8.96
N ASP A 36 -11.59 1.68 -8.18
CA ASP A 36 -11.37 3.13 -8.33
C ASP A 36 -10.07 3.61 -7.64
N ILE A 37 -9.21 2.68 -7.21
CA ILE A 37 -7.91 2.97 -6.58
C ILE A 37 -6.86 3.16 -7.67
N ASP A 38 -6.65 4.43 -8.04
CA ASP A 38 -5.63 4.88 -8.99
C ASP A 38 -5.15 6.29 -8.60
N TYR A 39 -4.15 6.38 -7.70
CA TYR A 39 -3.81 7.62 -7.00
C TYR A 39 -2.30 7.85 -6.85
N PRO A 40 -1.84 9.12 -6.83
CA PRO A 40 -0.48 9.45 -6.44
C PRO A 40 -0.28 9.15 -4.95
N ILE A 41 0.94 8.75 -4.60
CA ILE A 41 1.37 8.45 -3.24
C ILE A 41 2.35 9.53 -2.79
N VAL A 42 2.08 10.11 -1.63
CA VAL A 42 2.95 11.08 -0.98
C VAL A 42 3.48 10.55 0.35
N GLN A 43 4.56 11.13 0.84
CA GLN A 43 5.07 10.84 2.18
C GLN A 43 5.73 12.09 2.76
N THR A 44 5.40 12.38 4.01
CA THR A 44 5.99 13.46 4.81
C THR A 44 6.60 12.90 6.11
N ASP A 45 7.02 13.76 7.03
CA ASP A 45 7.69 13.39 8.28
C ASP A 45 6.74 12.94 9.41
N ASN A 46 5.43 12.93 9.15
CA ASN A 46 4.37 12.55 10.07
C ASN A 46 3.21 11.87 9.33
N ASN A 47 2.23 11.36 10.08
CA ASN A 47 1.06 10.65 9.55
C ASN A 47 -0.24 11.46 9.59
N ASP A 48 -0.16 12.75 9.89
CA ASP A 48 -1.31 13.63 10.15
C ASP A 48 -1.58 14.59 8.99
N THR A 49 -0.55 15.11 8.31
CA THR A 49 -0.67 16.12 7.25
C THR A 49 -1.69 15.71 6.18
N TYR A 50 -1.52 14.52 5.59
CA TYR A 50 -2.34 14.05 4.46
C TYR A 50 -3.68 13.43 4.85
N LEU A 51 -4.03 13.45 6.14
CA LEU A 51 -5.38 13.12 6.57
C LEU A 51 -6.40 14.16 6.09
N THR A 52 -6.02 15.44 6.03
CA THR A 52 -6.94 16.53 5.64
C THR A 52 -6.35 17.45 4.57
N THR A 53 -5.31 16.99 3.89
CA THR A 53 -4.60 17.73 2.85
C THR A 53 -4.62 16.91 1.57
N GLY A 54 -5.07 17.51 0.48
CA GLY A 54 -5.07 16.90 -0.85
C GLY A 54 -3.66 16.79 -1.43
N PHE A 55 -3.53 16.06 -2.54
CA PHE A 55 -2.26 15.90 -3.24
C PHE A 55 -1.62 17.24 -3.64
N ASP A 56 -2.42 18.24 -4.01
CA ASP A 56 -1.93 19.58 -4.41
C ASP A 56 -1.63 20.51 -3.22
N GLY A 57 -1.71 20.01 -1.99
CA GLY A 57 -1.53 20.80 -0.76
C GLY A 57 -2.78 21.59 -0.32
N SER A 58 -3.90 21.48 -1.04
CA SER A 58 -5.16 22.12 -0.63
C SER A 58 -5.82 21.41 0.56
N ILE A 59 -6.67 22.12 1.30
CA ILE A 59 -7.47 21.49 2.36
C ILE A 59 -8.51 20.58 1.70
N SER A 60 -8.48 19.28 2.05
CA SER A 60 -9.36 18.27 1.47
C SER A 60 -9.83 17.29 2.53
N ALA A 61 -11.15 17.09 2.65
CA ALA A 61 -11.71 16.10 3.56
C ALA A 61 -11.36 14.65 3.15
N SER A 62 -11.09 14.42 1.86
CA SER A 62 -10.66 13.12 1.34
C SER A 62 -9.16 12.87 1.53
N GLY A 63 -8.38 13.89 1.89
CA GLY A 63 -6.93 13.81 2.04
C GLY A 63 -6.22 13.37 0.75
N ALA A 64 -5.12 12.65 0.91
CA ALA A 64 -4.38 11.98 -0.16
C ALA A 64 -4.08 10.52 0.23
N ILE A 65 -3.58 9.72 -0.72
CA ILE A 65 -2.98 8.43 -0.40
C ILE A 65 -1.54 8.68 0.04
N TYR A 66 -1.17 8.19 1.23
CA TYR A 66 0.14 8.46 1.79
C TYR A 66 0.80 7.25 2.43
N LEU A 67 2.13 7.21 2.38
CA LEU A 67 2.95 6.22 3.03
C LEU A 67 3.25 6.64 4.48
N ASP A 68 3.29 5.69 5.40
CA ASP A 68 3.67 5.92 6.80
C ASP A 68 5.05 6.58 6.91
N CYS A 69 5.21 7.59 7.76
CA CYS A 69 6.47 8.31 7.93
C CYS A 69 7.62 7.41 8.42
N ASP A 70 7.34 6.29 9.10
CA ASP A 70 8.35 5.31 9.54
C ASP A 70 8.66 4.23 8.49
N SER A 71 7.92 4.20 7.37
CA SER A 71 8.22 3.32 6.23
C SER A 71 9.35 3.92 5.37
N ASP A 72 10.12 3.05 4.73
CA ASP A 72 11.16 3.49 3.80
C ASP A 72 10.52 4.09 2.54
N ARG A 73 10.83 5.36 2.26
CA ARG A 73 10.38 6.13 1.10
C ARG A 73 10.65 5.44 -0.23
N THR A 74 11.73 4.68 -0.32
CA THR A 74 12.14 3.95 -1.53
C THR A 74 11.40 2.62 -1.71
N LEU A 75 10.50 2.29 -0.78
CA LEU A 75 9.78 1.02 -0.70
C LEU A 75 10.71 -0.20 -0.63
N THR A 76 11.93 -0.01 -0.09
CA THR A 76 12.90 -1.09 0.16
C THR A 76 13.00 -1.49 1.63
N GLY A 77 12.04 -1.07 2.46
CA GLY A 77 11.87 -1.52 3.83
C GLY A 77 11.23 -2.91 3.93
N MET A 78 11.25 -3.51 5.12
CA MET A 78 10.59 -4.79 5.36
C MET A 78 9.06 -4.66 5.31
N HIS A 79 8.51 -3.53 5.77
CA HIS A 79 7.07 -3.30 5.77
C HIS A 79 6.75 -1.85 5.37
N SER A 80 5.97 -1.70 4.30
CA SER A 80 5.48 -0.42 3.79
C SER A 80 3.98 -0.31 4.05
N ILE A 81 3.56 0.76 4.71
CA ILE A 81 2.17 0.93 5.15
C ILE A 81 1.57 2.17 4.49
N PHE A 82 0.52 1.97 3.73
CA PHE A 82 -0.20 3.00 3.00
C PHE A 82 -1.53 3.28 3.67
N TYR A 83 -1.88 4.54 3.75
CA TYR A 83 -3.13 5.02 4.32
C TYR A 83 -3.94 5.76 3.27
N GLY A 84 -5.26 5.65 3.41
CA GLY A 84 -6.22 6.38 2.60
C GLY A 84 -7.59 6.36 3.26
N HIS A 85 -8.36 7.42 3.06
CA HIS A 85 -9.71 7.50 3.61
C HIS A 85 -10.65 6.50 2.95
N HIS A 86 -11.69 6.12 3.67
CA HIS A 86 -12.85 5.41 3.11
C HIS A 86 -13.94 6.45 2.91
N MET A 87 -14.05 6.97 1.69
CA MET A 87 -15.01 8.02 1.38
C MET A 87 -16.38 7.43 1.02
N LYS A 88 -17.45 8.15 1.37
CA LYS A 88 -18.84 7.72 1.11
C LYS A 88 -19.20 7.72 -0.37
N ASP A 89 -18.45 8.45 -1.18
CA ASP A 89 -18.62 8.51 -2.64
C ASP A 89 -17.88 7.38 -3.37
N GLY A 90 -17.21 6.48 -2.64
CA GLY A 90 -16.44 5.37 -3.22
C GLY A 90 -14.98 5.72 -3.55
N SER A 91 -14.56 6.97 -3.38
CA SER A 91 -13.18 7.38 -3.67
C SER A 91 -12.17 6.92 -2.63
N MET A 92 -10.88 7.15 -2.94
CA MET A 92 -9.74 6.84 -2.08
C MET A 92 -9.64 5.33 -1.82
N PHE A 93 -9.60 4.86 -0.58
CA PHE A 93 -9.48 3.45 -0.22
C PHE A 93 -10.83 2.79 0.11
N ALA A 94 -11.96 3.38 -0.31
CA ALA A 94 -13.28 2.79 -0.05
C ALA A 94 -13.37 1.34 -0.57
N ASP A 95 -12.86 1.06 -1.77
CA ASP A 95 -12.89 -0.27 -2.39
C ASP A 95 -12.06 -1.33 -1.64
N LEU A 96 -11.18 -0.97 -0.71
CA LEU A 96 -10.47 -1.96 0.12
C LEU A 96 -11.45 -2.82 0.94
N VAL A 97 -12.65 -2.33 1.22
CA VAL A 97 -13.68 -3.13 1.91
C VAL A 97 -14.22 -4.27 1.04
N GLU A 98 -14.11 -4.20 -0.28
CA GLU A 98 -14.61 -5.26 -1.16
C GLU A 98 -13.72 -6.50 -1.12
N PHE A 99 -12.43 -6.37 -0.80
CA PHE A 99 -11.48 -7.47 -0.60
C PHE A 99 -11.86 -8.47 0.50
N LYS A 100 -12.89 -8.18 1.28
CA LYS A 100 -13.45 -9.09 2.28
C LYS A 100 -14.41 -10.11 1.68
N LYS A 101 -14.85 -9.92 0.44
CA LYS A 101 -15.70 -10.85 -0.29
C LYS A 101 -14.78 -11.79 -1.06
N LYS A 102 -14.95 -13.11 -0.88
CA LYS A 102 -14.07 -14.12 -1.49
C LYS A 102 -13.88 -13.91 -2.99
N ASP A 103 -14.99 -13.75 -3.72
CA ASP A 103 -14.95 -13.63 -5.17
C ASP A 103 -14.18 -12.38 -5.62
N PHE A 104 -14.36 -11.26 -4.91
CA PHE A 104 -13.64 -10.02 -5.19
C PHE A 104 -12.16 -10.14 -4.86
N PHE A 105 -11.82 -10.73 -3.70
CA PHE A 105 -10.44 -11.02 -3.33
C PHE A 105 -9.77 -11.87 -4.39
N ASP A 106 -10.38 -13.00 -4.77
CA ASP A 106 -9.83 -13.94 -5.75
C ASP A 106 -9.68 -13.33 -7.15
N SER A 107 -10.56 -12.38 -7.55
CA SER A 107 -10.50 -11.74 -8.86
C SER A 107 -9.60 -10.50 -8.95
N HIS A 108 -9.26 -9.86 -7.82
CA HIS A 108 -8.47 -8.62 -7.77
C HIS A 108 -7.19 -8.80 -6.93
N ARG A 109 -6.40 -9.82 -7.27
CA ARG A 109 -5.20 -10.16 -6.48
C ARG A 109 -4.00 -9.26 -6.71
N GLU A 110 -4.00 -8.47 -7.78
CA GLU A 110 -2.88 -7.63 -8.18
C GLU A 110 -3.01 -6.21 -7.62
N ILE A 111 -1.90 -5.71 -7.07
CA ILE A 111 -1.71 -4.30 -6.73
C ILE A 111 -0.41 -3.85 -7.40
N ILE A 112 -0.42 -2.70 -8.07
CA ILE A 112 0.74 -2.18 -8.78
C ILE A 112 1.17 -0.87 -8.13
N LEU A 113 2.45 -0.80 -7.77
CA LEU A 113 3.10 0.43 -7.33
C LEU A 113 4.11 0.87 -8.37
N TYR A 114 3.93 2.07 -8.90
CA TYR A 114 4.92 2.71 -9.76
C TYR A 114 5.75 3.66 -8.93
N THR A 115 7.07 3.57 -9.06
CA THR A 115 8.02 4.56 -8.56
C THR A 115 8.80 5.14 -9.75
N PRO A 116 9.54 6.24 -9.57
CA PRO A 116 10.44 6.74 -10.61
C PRO A 116 11.49 5.71 -11.04
N GLU A 117 11.87 4.79 -10.15
CA GLU A 117 12.99 3.85 -10.36
C GLU A 117 12.55 2.44 -10.79
N ARG A 118 11.34 2.01 -10.40
CA ARG A 118 10.83 0.67 -10.70
C ARG A 118 9.31 0.56 -10.59
N GLU A 119 8.76 -0.45 -11.27
CA GLU A 119 7.42 -1.00 -11.06
C GLU A 119 7.51 -2.16 -10.06
N LEU A 120 6.59 -2.18 -9.09
CA LEU A 120 6.42 -3.28 -8.15
C LEU A 120 5.04 -3.89 -8.36
N ARG A 121 5.00 -5.18 -8.66
CA ARG A 121 3.74 -5.95 -8.68
C ARG A 121 3.63 -6.72 -7.37
N LEU A 122 2.51 -6.49 -6.70
CA LEU A 122 2.21 -7.10 -5.43
C LEU A 122 1.00 -8.02 -5.58
N ARG A 123 1.02 -9.12 -4.84
CA ARG A 123 -0.10 -10.04 -4.71
C ARG A 123 -0.73 -9.89 -3.34
N THR A 124 -2.04 -9.70 -3.28
CA THR A 124 -2.78 -9.71 -2.01
C THR A 124 -2.74 -11.08 -1.36
N VAL A 125 -2.53 -11.12 -0.05
CA VAL A 125 -2.38 -12.36 0.73
C VAL A 125 -3.42 -12.50 1.84
N ALA A 126 -3.98 -11.39 2.31
CA ALA A 126 -5.03 -11.38 3.33
C ALA A 126 -5.79 -10.05 3.32
N ALA A 127 -7.07 -10.10 3.69
CA ALA A 127 -7.88 -8.92 4.00
C ALA A 127 -8.62 -9.14 5.32
N LEU A 128 -8.55 -8.18 6.24
CA LEU A 128 -9.15 -8.31 7.57
C LEU A 128 -9.60 -6.97 8.16
N TYR A 129 -10.42 -7.09 9.21
CA TYR A 129 -10.71 -5.98 10.11
C TYR A 129 -9.78 -6.01 11.31
N GLY A 130 -9.34 -4.84 11.74
CA GLY A 130 -8.58 -4.69 12.96
C GLY A 130 -8.84 -3.36 13.62
N ASN A 131 -8.42 -3.27 14.89
CA ASN A 131 -8.31 -2.00 15.58
C ASN A 131 -7.03 -1.27 15.12
N ALA A 132 -7.01 0.04 15.32
CA ALA A 132 -5.82 0.90 15.21
C ALA A 132 -4.80 0.56 16.32
N ASP A 133 -4.18 -0.60 16.20
CA ASP A 133 -3.16 -1.11 17.12
C ASP A 133 -1.77 -0.72 16.61
N GLY A 134 -0.93 -0.18 17.50
CA GLY A 134 0.43 0.26 17.18
C GLY A 134 1.31 -0.87 16.64
N GLU A 135 1.07 -2.13 17.02
CA GLU A 135 1.86 -3.25 16.48
C GLU A 135 1.67 -3.40 14.96
N LYS A 136 0.49 -3.06 14.42
CA LYS A 136 0.23 -3.09 12.97
C LYS A 136 1.02 -2.03 12.20
N ARG A 137 1.56 -1.04 12.89
CA ARG A 137 2.38 0.05 12.33
C ARG A 137 3.89 -0.26 12.34
N ARG A 138 4.29 -1.42 12.84
CA ARG A 138 5.70 -1.80 12.94
C ARG A 138 6.34 -1.95 11.55
N THR A 139 7.32 -1.11 11.25
CA THR A 139 8.04 -1.14 9.95
C THR A 139 9.42 -1.81 10.02
N ARG A 140 9.96 -2.01 11.24
CA ARG A 140 11.31 -2.53 11.48
C ARG A 140 11.29 -3.79 12.34
N PHE A 141 12.12 -4.75 11.93
CA PHE A 141 12.22 -6.06 12.57
C PHE A 141 13.67 -6.41 12.85
N PRO A 142 13.98 -7.02 14.01
CA PRO A 142 15.34 -7.37 14.39
C PRO A 142 15.89 -8.59 13.62
N SER A 143 15.02 -9.39 13.01
CA SER A 143 15.40 -10.59 12.24
C SER A 143 14.32 -10.95 11.22
N GLU A 144 14.72 -11.69 10.17
CA GLU A 144 13.79 -12.25 9.18
C GLU A 144 12.77 -13.21 9.81
N GLU A 145 13.20 -14.01 10.80
CA GLU A 145 12.30 -14.90 11.55
C GLU A 145 11.22 -14.12 12.30
N GLY A 146 11.61 -13.04 12.99
CA GLY A 146 10.67 -12.16 13.67
C GLY A 146 9.70 -11.48 12.70
N PHE A 147 10.18 -11.14 11.50
CA PHE A 147 9.33 -10.59 10.44
C PHE A 147 8.35 -11.61 9.88
N ARG A 148 8.77 -12.86 9.63
CA ARG A 148 7.88 -13.94 9.20
C ARG A 148 6.80 -14.22 10.23
N GLN A 149 7.17 -14.26 11.52
CA GLN A 149 6.22 -14.44 12.61
C GLN A 149 5.21 -13.27 12.65
N TYR A 150 5.68 -12.04 12.44
CA TYR A 150 4.81 -10.88 12.33
C TYR A 150 3.79 -11.01 11.19
N ILE A 151 4.21 -11.41 9.98
CA ILE A 151 3.30 -11.63 8.85
C ILE A 151 2.24 -12.68 9.22
N ASP A 152 2.65 -13.80 9.84
CA ASP A 152 1.72 -14.82 10.30
C ASP A 152 0.72 -14.24 11.31
N ASP A 153 1.20 -13.53 12.33
CA ASP A 153 0.37 -12.94 13.37
C ASP A 153 -0.61 -11.89 12.86
N MET A 154 -0.20 -11.06 11.89
CA MET A 154 -1.07 -10.05 11.29
C MET A 154 -2.13 -10.66 10.38
N THR A 155 -1.85 -11.80 9.75
CA THR A 155 -2.74 -12.42 8.76
C THR A 155 -3.54 -13.62 9.28
N LYS A 156 -3.23 -14.18 10.45
CA LYS A 156 -3.86 -15.43 10.96
C LYS A 156 -5.37 -15.40 11.15
N ASN A 157 -5.96 -14.22 11.39
CA ASN A 157 -7.39 -14.08 11.70
C ASN A 157 -8.25 -13.65 10.50
N CYS A 158 -7.71 -13.65 9.29
CA CYS A 158 -8.50 -13.28 8.10
C CYS A 158 -9.39 -14.44 7.63
N ALA A 159 -10.46 -14.10 6.91
CA ALA A 159 -11.35 -15.09 6.32
C ALA A 159 -10.70 -15.86 5.16
N PHE A 160 -9.79 -15.19 4.43
CA PHE A 160 -9.09 -15.73 3.27
C PHE A 160 -7.60 -15.37 3.38
N ARG A 161 -6.75 -16.40 3.45
CA ARG A 161 -5.30 -16.29 3.57
C ARG A 161 -4.65 -17.12 2.50
N GLU A 162 -3.75 -16.52 1.73
CA GLU A 162 -2.92 -17.24 0.76
C GLU A 162 -1.54 -16.59 0.72
N LEU A 163 -0.62 -17.15 1.50
CA LEU A 163 0.77 -16.72 1.51
C LEU A 163 1.61 -17.57 0.55
N PRO A 164 2.57 -16.97 -0.17
CA PRO A 164 3.53 -17.73 -0.96
C PRO A 164 4.42 -18.61 -0.08
N GLU A 165 4.86 -19.75 -0.61
CA GLU A 165 5.70 -20.74 0.11
C GLU A 165 7.06 -20.17 0.50
N ASP A 166 7.65 -19.33 -0.37
CA ASP A 166 8.82 -18.53 -0.05
C ASP A 166 8.36 -17.25 0.64
N SER A 167 8.65 -17.18 1.93
CA SER A 167 8.31 -16.06 2.81
C SER A 167 8.56 -14.71 2.14
N ALA A 168 7.52 -13.89 2.07
CA ALA A 168 7.61 -12.53 1.57
C ALA A 168 8.77 -11.78 2.23
N LYS A 169 9.73 -11.30 1.42
CA LYS A 169 10.84 -10.46 1.89
C LYS A 169 10.34 -9.08 2.31
N ARG A 170 9.15 -8.70 1.86
CA ARG A 170 8.51 -7.41 2.06
C ARG A 170 7.01 -7.57 2.21
N LEU A 171 6.44 -6.81 3.14
CA LEU A 171 5.01 -6.73 3.37
C LEU A 171 4.52 -5.34 3.00
N TYR A 172 3.35 -5.27 2.39
CA TYR A 172 2.66 -4.05 2.03
C TYR A 172 1.29 -4.07 2.68
N SER A 173 0.97 -3.04 3.44
CA SER A 173 -0.33 -2.91 4.09
C SER A 173 -1.07 -1.70 3.56
N PHE A 174 -2.31 -1.88 3.14
CA PHE A 174 -3.20 -0.81 2.70
C PHE A 174 -4.31 -0.67 3.74
N VAL A 175 -4.33 0.46 4.42
CA VAL A 175 -5.13 0.67 5.63
C VAL A 175 -6.16 1.77 5.39
N THR A 176 -7.42 1.46 5.66
CA THR A 176 -8.50 2.43 5.61
C THR A 176 -9.45 2.31 6.79
N CYS A 177 -10.22 3.38 7.05
CA CYS A 177 -11.31 3.37 8.02
C CYS A 177 -12.42 2.40 7.58
N SER A 178 -13.05 1.73 8.54
CA SER A 178 -14.16 0.82 8.31
C SER A 178 -15.31 1.14 9.26
N TYR A 179 -16.53 0.78 8.86
CA TYR A 179 -17.75 1.06 9.63
C TYR A 179 -18.25 -0.15 10.45
N GLU A 180 -17.47 -1.24 10.55
CA GLU A 180 -17.90 -2.43 11.29
C GLU A 180 -18.06 -2.22 12.79
N PHE A 181 -17.21 -1.37 13.38
CA PHE A 181 -17.23 -0.98 14.79
C PHE A 181 -16.47 0.35 14.97
N PRO A 182 -16.61 1.06 16.11
CA PRO A 182 -15.87 2.30 16.36
C PRO A 182 -14.36 2.09 16.20
N ASP A 183 -13.71 2.91 15.38
CA ASP A 183 -12.28 2.81 15.03
C ASP A 183 -11.87 1.55 14.26
N ALA A 184 -12.82 0.85 13.64
CA ALA A 184 -12.50 -0.25 12.76
C ALA A 184 -11.62 0.24 11.60
N ARG A 185 -10.65 -0.60 11.24
CA ARG A 185 -9.84 -0.45 10.05
C ARG A 185 -10.00 -1.70 9.19
N THR A 186 -10.10 -1.49 7.88
CA THR A 186 -9.88 -2.57 6.91
C THR A 186 -8.42 -2.50 6.49
N ILE A 187 -7.76 -3.66 6.54
CA ILE A 187 -6.35 -3.80 6.16
C ILE A 187 -6.27 -4.89 5.11
N VAL A 188 -5.73 -4.53 3.95
CA VAL A 188 -5.34 -5.46 2.90
C VAL A 188 -3.82 -5.62 2.97
N TYR A 189 -3.37 -6.86 3.16
CA TYR A 189 -1.96 -7.21 3.14
C TYR A 189 -1.59 -7.78 1.79
N ALA A 190 -0.45 -7.36 1.26
CA ALA A 190 0.12 -7.83 0.01
C ALA A 190 1.64 -8.04 0.14
N VAL A 191 2.20 -8.82 -0.78
CA VAL A 191 3.61 -9.17 -0.84
C VAL A 191 4.10 -8.99 -2.28
N GLU A 192 5.39 -8.69 -2.48
CA GLU A 192 5.96 -8.68 -3.84
C GLU A 192 5.85 -10.08 -4.47
N GLU A 193 5.46 -10.13 -5.76
CA GLU A 193 5.54 -11.35 -6.58
C GLU A 193 6.97 -11.69 -7.01
#